data_AF-A0A4W3HVH0-F1
#
_entry.id   AF-A0A4W3HVH0-F1
#
_cell.length_a   1.000
_cell.length_b   1.000
_cell.length_c   1.000
_cell.angle_alpha   90.00
_cell.angle_beta   90.00
_cell.angle_gamma   90.00
#
_symmetry.space_group_name_H-M   'P 1'
#
loop_
_entity.id
_entity.type
_entity.pdbx_description
1 polymer ?
#
loop_
_entity_poly.entity_id
_entity_poly.type
_entity_poly.pdbx_seq_one_letter_code
_entity_poly.pdbx_strand_id
1 'polypeptide(L)'
;MREEEKKEEEEEEEEEEERDVLLVEEIHCPSCKRVYNIPVFLPCSHSVCKSCPGPSAKSASLCDVRCPVCKLAVELPSTDSTRALDYLRVNVVLQELVDGSTDAFHVGRTSQSASQNTL
;
A
#
# COMPACT_ATOMS: atom_id res chain seq x y z
N MET A 1 31.94 15.21 25.66
CA MET A 1 30.62 15.37 26.30
C MET A 1 29.67 16.09 25.35
N ARG A 2 29.59 17.44 25.26
CA ARG A 2 28.61 18.10 24.35
C ARG A 2 28.75 17.80 22.85
N GLU A 3 29.98 17.63 22.35
CA GLU A 3 30.20 17.31 20.92
C GLU A 3 29.99 15.82 20.62
N GLU A 4 30.07 14.95 21.63
CA GLU A 4 29.79 13.51 21.50
C GLU A 4 28.28 13.27 21.53
N GLU A 5 27.57 13.93 22.46
CA GLU A 5 26.09 13.91 22.55
C GLU A 5 25.44 14.41 21.25
N LYS A 6 25.96 15.50 20.67
CA LYS A 6 25.46 16.05 19.39
C LYS A 6 25.68 15.09 18.20
N LYS A 7 26.76 14.31 18.23
CA LYS A 7 27.09 13.36 17.18
C LYS A 7 26.22 12.10 17.27
N GLU A 8 25.85 11.69 18.48
CA GLU A 8 24.89 10.61 18.71
C GLU A 8 23.47 11.00 18.26
N GLU A 9 23.02 12.23 18.53
CA GLU A 9 21.72 12.73 18.06
C GLU A 9 21.62 12.79 16.52
N GLU A 10 22.69 13.25 15.84
CA GLU A 10 22.73 13.29 14.36
C GLU A 10 22.74 11.89 13.73
N GLU A 11 23.42 10.92 14.33
CA GLU A 11 23.42 9.52 13.86
C GLU A 11 22.06 8.83 14.05
N GLU A 12 21.34 9.10 15.17
CA GLU A 12 19.98 8.58 15.38
C GLU A 12 18.96 9.16 14.37
N GLU A 13 19.04 10.45 14.05
CA GLU A 13 18.19 11.09 13.04
C GLU A 13 18.43 10.50 11.63
N GLU A 14 19.70 10.28 11.24
CA GLU A 14 20.04 9.66 9.95
C GLU A 14 19.54 8.20 9.86
N GLU A 15 19.65 7.41 10.95
CA GLU A 15 19.13 6.04 11.00
C GLU A 15 17.59 5.99 10.95
N GLU A 16 16.90 6.94 11.58
CA GLU A 16 15.44 7.07 11.46
C GLU A 16 15.02 7.43 10.02
N GLU A 17 15.71 8.38 9.38
CA GLU A 17 15.42 8.77 8.00
C GLU A 17 15.67 7.62 7.03
N GLU A 18 16.77 6.87 7.17
CA GLU A 18 17.04 5.68 6.35
C GLU A 18 15.97 4.60 6.54
N ARG A 19 15.53 4.35 7.78
CA ARG A 19 14.45 3.41 8.07
C ARG A 19 13.14 3.84 7.42
N ASP A 20 12.79 5.12 7.50
CA ASP A 20 11.57 5.65 6.89
C ASP A 20 11.60 5.53 5.36
N VAL A 21 12.76 5.78 4.73
CA VAL A 21 12.95 5.59 3.28
C VAL A 21 12.77 4.12 2.89
N LEU A 22 13.35 3.18 3.64
CA LEU A 22 13.20 1.74 3.37
C LEU A 22 11.74 1.27 3.51
N LEU A 23 11.02 1.77 4.52
CA LEU A 23 9.59 1.46 4.71
C LEU A 23 8.74 1.96 3.54
N VAL A 24 9.06 3.14 2.99
CA VAL A 24 8.37 3.67 1.81
C VAL A 24 8.55 2.74 0.60
N GLU A 25 9.72 2.16 0.38
CA GLU A 25 9.92 1.23 -0.76
C GLU A 25 9.12 -0.08 -0.60
N GLU A 26 8.97 -0.59 0.62
CA GLU A 26 8.29 -1.86 0.91
C GLU A 26 6.75 -1.80 0.76
N ILE A 27 6.15 -0.60 0.88
CA ILE A 27 4.70 -0.41 0.74
C ILE A 27 4.22 -0.18 -0.71
N HIS A 28 5.08 -0.38 -1.70
CA HIS A 28 4.70 -0.26 -3.11
C HIS A 28 4.14 -1.57 -3.67
N CYS A 29 2.97 -1.47 -4.30
CA CYS A 29 2.36 -2.59 -4.99
C CYS A 29 3.25 -3.04 -6.17
N PRO A 30 3.64 -4.33 -6.24
CA PRO A 30 4.51 -4.82 -7.30
C PRO A 30 3.87 -4.76 -8.69
N SER A 31 2.54 -4.66 -8.76
CA SER A 31 1.76 -4.57 -10.00
C SER A 31 1.68 -3.15 -10.57
N CYS A 32 1.28 -2.17 -9.76
CA CYS A 32 1.05 -0.80 -10.24
C CYS A 32 2.16 0.19 -9.87
N LYS A 33 3.15 -0.25 -9.06
CA LYS A 33 4.30 0.55 -8.61
C LYS A 33 3.91 1.83 -7.86
N ARG A 34 2.73 1.82 -7.24
CA ARG A 34 2.22 2.87 -6.34
C ARG A 34 2.07 2.29 -4.95
N VAL A 35 2.03 3.14 -3.94
CA VAL A 35 1.65 2.76 -2.58
C VAL A 35 0.37 1.93 -2.60
N TYR A 36 0.32 0.86 -1.80
CA TYR A 36 -0.84 -0.03 -1.76
C TYR A 36 -2.14 0.74 -1.50
N ASN A 37 -3.16 0.44 -2.28
CA ASN A 37 -4.53 0.88 -2.05
C ASN A 37 -5.37 -0.35 -1.76
N ILE A 38 -5.71 -0.56 -0.48
CA ILE A 38 -6.38 -1.77 0.03
C ILE A 38 -5.59 -3.03 -0.42
N PRO A 39 -4.44 -3.33 0.22
CA PRO A 39 -3.63 -4.49 -0.13
C PRO A 39 -4.42 -5.77 0.18
N VAL A 40 -4.57 -6.66 -0.79
CA VAL A 40 -5.26 -7.94 -0.63
C VAL A 40 -4.33 -9.11 -0.90
N PHE A 41 -4.54 -10.22 -0.20
CA PHE A 41 -3.88 -11.49 -0.47
C PHE A 41 -4.59 -12.22 -1.60
N LEU A 42 -3.82 -12.58 -2.63
CA LEU A 42 -4.25 -13.60 -3.58
C LEU A 42 -3.91 -15.00 -3.02
N PRO A 43 -4.65 -16.05 -3.40
CA PRO A 43 -4.35 -17.44 -3.02
C PRO A 43 -2.94 -17.92 -3.38
N CYS A 44 -2.26 -17.27 -4.32
CA CYS A 44 -0.84 -17.46 -4.63
C CYS A 44 0.11 -16.75 -3.66
N SER A 45 -0.35 -16.35 -2.46
CA SER A 45 0.37 -15.60 -1.42
C SER A 45 0.97 -14.25 -1.81
N HIS A 46 0.61 -13.68 -2.95
CA HIS A 46 1.08 -12.36 -3.36
C HIS A 46 0.10 -11.29 -2.88
N SER A 47 0.64 -10.19 -2.36
CA SER A 47 -0.14 -8.99 -2.01
C SER A 47 -0.10 -7.97 -3.15
N VAL A 48 -1.26 -7.44 -3.52
CA VAL A 48 -1.44 -6.38 -4.54
C VAL A 48 -2.61 -5.49 -4.12
N CYS A 49 -2.75 -4.29 -4.71
CA CYS A 49 -3.95 -3.48 -4.46
C CYS A 49 -5.20 -4.24 -4.92
N LYS A 50 -6.32 -4.05 -4.23
CA LYS A 50 -7.60 -4.70 -4.57
C LYS A 50 -8.00 -4.53 -6.04
N SER A 51 -7.65 -3.41 -6.67
CA SER A 51 -7.97 -3.09 -8.07
C SER A 51 -6.95 -3.59 -9.11
N CYS A 52 -5.80 -4.12 -8.69
CA CYS A 52 -4.73 -4.56 -9.59
C CYS A 52 -4.94 -5.91 -10.28
N PRO A 53 -5.62 -6.91 -9.66
CA PRO A 53 -5.87 -8.17 -10.34
C PRO A 53 -6.74 -7.97 -11.58
N GLY A 54 -6.31 -8.55 -12.70
CA GLY A 54 -7.01 -8.45 -13.97
C GLY A 54 -8.06 -9.56 -14.14
N PRO A 55 -9.20 -9.28 -14.80
CA PRO A 55 -10.13 -10.33 -15.20
C PRO A 55 -9.44 -11.25 -16.22
N SER A 56 -9.72 -12.55 -16.15
CA SER A 56 -9.10 -13.53 -17.05
C SER A 56 -10.08 -14.39 -17.83
N ALA A 57 -11.20 -14.77 -17.22
CA ALA A 57 -12.35 -15.37 -17.87
C ALA A 57 -13.56 -15.26 -16.94
N LYS A 58 -14.76 -15.22 -17.51
CA LYS A 58 -16.02 -15.31 -16.76
C LYS A 58 -16.66 -16.64 -17.12
N SER A 59 -16.90 -17.50 -16.13
CA SER A 59 -17.77 -18.66 -16.30
C SER A 59 -19.19 -18.30 -15.82
N ALA A 60 -20.15 -19.19 -16.07
CA ALA A 60 -21.55 -18.95 -15.73
C ALA A 60 -21.82 -18.67 -14.23
N SER A 61 -20.87 -18.99 -13.33
CA SER A 61 -21.04 -18.81 -11.88
C SER A 61 -19.77 -18.39 -11.13
N LEU A 62 -18.61 -18.38 -11.78
CA LEU A 62 -17.31 -18.02 -11.19
C LEU A 62 -16.61 -16.96 -12.02
N CYS A 63 -15.80 -16.13 -11.35
CA CYS A 63 -14.95 -15.14 -11.98
C CYS A 63 -13.50 -15.53 -11.78
N ASP A 64 -12.78 -15.64 -12.89
CA ASP A 64 -11.37 -16.01 -12.87
C ASP A 64 -10.55 -14.72 -12.89
N VAL A 65 -9.79 -14.51 -11.84
CA VAL A 65 -8.90 -13.37 -11.67
C VAL A 65 -7.45 -13.84 -11.77
N ARG A 66 -6.62 -13.10 -12.50
CA ARG A 66 -5.18 -13.43 -12.59
C ARG A 66 -4.34 -12.58 -11.65
N CYS A 67 -3.42 -13.25 -10.97
CA CYS A 67 -2.36 -12.57 -10.23
C CYS A 67 -1.45 -11.80 -11.20
N PRO A 68 -1.23 -10.49 -11.01
CA PRO A 68 -0.38 -9.72 -11.90
C PRO A 68 1.11 -10.06 -11.74
N VAL A 69 1.51 -10.67 -10.61
CA VAL A 69 2.90 -11.05 -10.32
C VAL A 69 3.27 -12.41 -10.92
N CYS A 70 2.59 -13.48 -10.51
CA CYS A 70 2.91 -14.86 -10.93
C CYS A 70 2.02 -15.41 -12.05
N LYS A 71 1.02 -14.64 -12.52
CA LYS A 71 0.06 -15.01 -13.57
C LYS A 71 -0.86 -16.20 -13.22
N LEU A 72 -0.84 -16.68 -11.98
CA LEU A 72 -1.77 -17.72 -11.52
C LEU A 72 -3.22 -17.22 -11.63
N ALA A 73 -4.09 -18.04 -12.24
CA ALA A 73 -5.52 -17.80 -12.26
C ALA A 73 -6.15 -18.31 -10.96
N VAL A 74 -7.06 -17.51 -10.42
CA VAL A 74 -7.75 -17.75 -9.16
C VAL A 74 -9.24 -17.65 -9.44
N GLU A 75 -9.95 -18.72 -9.14
CA GLU A 75 -11.41 -18.76 -9.25
C GLU A 75 -12.04 -18.17 -7.98
N LEU A 76 -12.92 -17.19 -8.15
CA LEU A 76 -13.62 -16.53 -7.06
C LEU A 76 -15.14 -16.73 -7.20
N PRO A 77 -15.86 -16.89 -6.07
CA PRO A 77 -17.29 -17.21 -6.06
C PRO A 77 -18.16 -15.98 -6.33
N SER A 78 -18.07 -15.44 -7.54
CA SER A 78 -18.89 -14.31 -8.00
C SER A 78 -18.94 -14.28 -9.53
N THR A 79 -20.03 -13.80 -10.11
CA THR A 79 -20.15 -13.52 -11.56
C THR A 79 -19.62 -12.14 -11.94
N ASP A 80 -19.48 -11.24 -10.97
CA ASP A 80 -18.94 -9.89 -11.12
C ASP A 80 -17.49 -9.84 -10.62
N SER A 81 -16.58 -9.40 -11.49
CA SER A 81 -15.15 -9.29 -11.18
C SER A 81 -14.84 -8.29 -10.07
N THR A 82 -15.63 -7.24 -9.92
CA THR A 82 -15.45 -6.23 -8.85
C THR A 82 -15.82 -6.84 -7.51
N ARG A 83 -16.96 -7.53 -7.44
CA ARG A 83 -17.45 -8.19 -6.23
C ARG A 83 -16.66 -9.45 -5.89
N ALA A 84 -16.10 -10.11 -6.90
CA ALA A 84 -15.20 -11.25 -6.72
C ALA A 84 -14.00 -10.87 -5.83
N LEU A 85 -13.45 -9.66 -6.03
CA LEU A 85 -12.30 -9.16 -5.28
C LEU A 85 -12.62 -8.87 -3.80
N ASP A 86 -13.90 -8.75 -3.42
CA ASP A 86 -14.32 -8.63 -2.02
C ASP A 86 -14.10 -9.91 -1.21
N TYR A 87 -13.98 -11.06 -1.87
CA TYR A 87 -13.69 -12.35 -1.22
C TYR A 87 -12.20 -12.51 -0.87
N LEU A 88 -11.33 -11.64 -1.41
CA LEU A 88 -9.91 -11.64 -1.07
C LEU A 88 -9.71 -10.97 0.29
N ARG A 89 -8.87 -11.59 1.15
CA ARG A 89 -8.55 -11.03 2.46
C ARG A 89 -7.63 -9.83 2.32
N VAL A 90 -7.91 -8.76 3.06
CA VAL A 90 -7.02 -7.61 3.18
C VAL A 90 -5.79 -8.00 4.00
N ASN A 91 -4.60 -7.55 3.55
CA ASN A 91 -3.37 -7.64 4.33
C ASN A 91 -3.31 -6.45 5.30
N VAL A 92 -3.87 -6.65 6.49
CA VAL A 92 -3.96 -5.60 7.52
C VAL A 92 -2.59 -5.05 7.93
N VAL A 93 -1.54 -5.88 7.93
CA VAL A 93 -0.17 -5.43 8.23
C VAL A 93 0.31 -4.44 7.18
N LEU A 94 0.12 -4.74 5.89
CA LEU A 94 0.48 -3.79 4.82
C LEU A 94 -0.40 -2.54 4.88
N GLN A 95 -1.66 -2.64 5.28
CA GLN A 95 -2.53 -1.48 5.43
C GLN A 95 -2.05 -0.57 6.56
N GLU A 96 -1.70 -1.12 7.72
CA GLU A 96 -1.15 -0.37 8.87
C GLU A 96 0.18 0.34 8.52
N LEU A 97 1.06 -0.34 7.79
CA LEU A 97 2.32 0.26 7.32
C LEU A 97 2.08 1.41 6.35
N VAL A 98 1.13 1.26 5.42
CA VAL A 98 0.74 2.33 4.49
C VAL A 98 0.18 3.53 5.24
N ASP A 99 -0.71 3.30 6.19
CA ASP A 99 -1.36 4.36 6.96
C ASP A 99 -0.32 5.16 7.77
N GLY A 100 0.64 4.47 8.41
CA GLY A 100 1.74 5.10 9.15
C GLY A 100 2.62 6.02 8.29
N SER A 101 2.94 5.62 7.05
CA SER A 101 3.69 6.49 6.12
C SER A 101 2.90 7.73 5.68
N THR A 102 1.56 7.65 5.63
CA THR A 102 0.72 8.80 5.29
C THR A 102 0.54 9.79 6.45
N ASP A 103 0.65 9.31 7.68
CA ASP A 103 0.54 10.12 8.90
C ASP A 103 1.82 10.95 9.13
N ALA A 104 2.99 10.40 8.84
CA ALA A 104 4.25 11.16 8.81
C ALA A 104 4.18 12.38 7.86
N PHE A 105 3.41 12.28 6.77
CA PHE A 105 3.21 13.36 5.80
C PHE A 105 2.21 14.44 6.23
N HIS A 106 1.29 14.16 7.16
CA HIS A 106 0.27 15.12 7.59
C HIS A 106 0.78 16.16 8.60
N VAL A 107 1.83 15.85 9.36
CA VAL A 107 2.46 16.81 10.28
C VAL A 107 3.17 17.94 9.52
N GLY A 108 3.55 17.73 8.25
CA GLY A 108 4.21 18.74 7.40
C GLY A 108 3.28 19.68 6.60
N ARG A 109 1.95 19.47 6.57
CA ARG A 109 1.04 20.19 5.65
C ARG A 109 -0.05 21.06 6.30
N THR A 110 -0.24 21.02 7.61
CA THR A 110 -1.29 21.84 8.27
C THR A 110 -0.95 23.32 8.43
N SER A 111 0.20 23.79 7.93
CA SER A 111 0.60 25.20 7.94
C SER A 111 0.25 26.01 6.68
N GLN A 112 -0.36 25.42 5.64
CA GLN A 112 -0.74 26.15 4.42
C GLN A 112 -2.17 25.85 3.93
N SER A 113 -3.18 26.22 4.71
CA SER A 113 -4.51 26.51 4.14
C SER A 113 -5.27 27.54 4.98
N ALA A 114 -4.77 28.77 5.00
CA ALA A 114 -5.54 29.93 5.38
C ALA A 114 -5.13 31.13 4.52
N SER A 115 -5.81 31.31 3.38
CA SER A 115 -6.19 32.60 2.80
C SER A 115 -6.48 32.42 1.32
N GLN A 116 -7.76 32.50 0.96
CA GLN A 116 -8.25 33.47 -0.01
C GLN A 116 -9.77 33.34 -0.08
N ASN A 117 -10.44 34.19 0.71
CA ASN A 117 -11.85 34.50 0.59
C ASN A 117 -11.93 35.86 -0.14
N THR A 118 -12.42 35.83 -1.37
CA THR A 118 -12.86 36.97 -2.21
C THR A 118 -13.98 36.36 -3.06
N LEU A 119 -15.23 36.79 -3.01
CA LEU A 119 -15.81 38.13 -3.00
C LEU A 119 -17.12 38.16 -2.20
#